data_AF-A0A2N5KP92-F1
#
_entry.id   AF-A0A2N5KP92-F1
#
_cell.length_a   1.000
_cell.length_b   1.000
_cell.length_c   1.000
_cell.angle_alpha   90.00
_cell.angle_beta   90.00
_cell.angle_gamma   90.00
#
_symmetry.space_group_name_H-M   'P 1'
#
loop_
_entity.id
_entity.type
_entity.pdbx_description
1 polymer ?
#
loop_
_entity_poly.entity_id
_entity_poly.type
_entity_poly.pdbx_seq_one_letter_code
_entity_poly.pdbx_strand_id
1 'polypeptide(L)'
;MPEAPTRVVLDCDTANEVDDQFAIACALGSPEGVLDVRGVVSVHNTTANGVGSRDMYQDEAERVVGLCGGGVPCIPGAERPMEHREDMAPSSGLEFLVEEARRGPLTIIATGPATDVASLLLAAPDVRENLRVLWLGGFGDEETYRRYRSMELNGRADIAAWRALLDRPVDLLQVPGWPAPAKLVVNGGSYATKLRGLGRPAAGYLADILELWVKEYAGPVDPEGEKILWDVACVAA
;
A
#
# COMPACT_ATOMS: atom_id res chain seq x y z
N MET A 1 -2.04 19.12 -25.38
CA MET A 1 -1.99 17.65 -25.47
C MET A 1 -2.55 17.12 -24.17
N PRO A 2 -3.30 16.00 -24.14
CA PRO A 2 -3.62 15.36 -22.86
C PRO A 2 -2.31 15.04 -22.15
N GLU A 3 -2.26 15.23 -20.83
CA GLU A 3 -1.10 14.83 -20.03
C GLU A 3 -0.87 13.32 -20.16
N ALA A 4 0.41 12.91 -20.13
CA ALA A 4 0.75 11.50 -20.13
C ALA A 4 0.25 10.83 -18.84
N PRO A 5 -0.10 9.53 -18.87
CA PRO A 5 -0.54 8.83 -17.67
C PRO A 5 0.53 8.86 -16.58
N THR A 6 0.10 8.94 -15.33
CA THR A 6 1.03 8.92 -14.18
C THR A 6 1.56 7.50 -14.01
N ARG A 7 2.88 7.33 -14.10
CA ARG A 7 3.53 6.05 -13.81
C ARG A 7 3.49 5.78 -12.32
N VAL A 8 2.89 4.65 -11.93
CA VAL A 8 2.75 4.28 -10.51
C VAL A 8 3.31 2.90 -10.20
N VAL A 9 3.93 2.74 -9.04
CA VAL A 9 4.17 1.44 -8.40
C VAL A 9 3.42 1.42 -7.08
N LEU A 10 2.69 0.35 -6.81
CA LEU A 10 2.11 0.11 -5.49
C LEU A 10 3.09 -0.69 -4.65
N ASP A 11 3.29 -0.32 -3.39
CA ASP A 11 4.16 -1.00 -2.42
C ASP A 11 3.32 -1.37 -1.19
N CYS A 12 2.87 -2.64 -1.15
CA CYS A 12 1.73 -3.10 -0.37
C CYS A 12 2.07 -4.28 0.55
N ASP A 13 1.42 -4.37 1.71
CA ASP A 13 1.37 -5.57 2.55
C ASP A 13 0.04 -6.32 2.36
N THR A 14 -0.25 -6.67 1.09
CA THR A 14 -1.55 -6.98 0.49
C THR A 14 -2.49 -7.97 1.19
N ALA A 15 -2.07 -8.69 2.22
CA ALA A 15 -2.95 -9.59 2.99
C ALA A 15 -2.87 -9.32 4.51
N ASN A 16 -2.34 -8.17 4.90
CA ASN A 16 -2.32 -7.73 6.28
C ASN A 16 -3.75 -7.43 6.76
N GLU A 17 -4.50 -6.74 5.90
CA GLU A 17 -5.95 -6.54 6.00
C GLU A 17 -6.59 -6.84 4.62
N VAL A 18 -7.73 -6.21 4.30
CA VAL A 18 -8.43 -6.42 3.01
C VAL A 18 -8.32 -5.24 2.04
N ASP A 19 -7.77 -4.11 2.46
CA ASP A 19 -7.88 -2.84 1.72
C ASP A 19 -6.79 -2.58 0.68
N ASP A 20 -5.61 -3.19 0.79
CA ASP A 20 -4.63 -3.21 -0.30
C ASP A 20 -5.19 -3.90 -1.55
N GLN A 21 -5.97 -4.98 -1.38
CA GLN A 21 -6.64 -5.63 -2.51
C GLN A 21 -7.59 -4.66 -3.22
N PHE A 22 -8.30 -3.82 -2.45
CA PHE A 22 -9.11 -2.74 -3.02
C PHE A 22 -8.24 -1.68 -3.70
N ALA A 23 -7.13 -1.27 -3.09
CA ALA A 23 -6.22 -0.29 -3.66
C ALA A 23 -5.63 -0.76 -5.01
N ILE A 24 -5.14 -2.00 -5.09
CA ILE A 24 -4.65 -2.61 -6.33
C ILE A 24 -5.75 -2.66 -7.39
N ALA A 25 -6.96 -3.14 -7.03
CA ALA A 25 -8.07 -3.23 -7.97
C ALA A 25 -8.54 -1.84 -8.46
N CYS A 26 -8.53 -0.83 -7.59
CA CYS A 26 -8.83 0.56 -7.94
C CYS A 26 -7.76 1.16 -8.86
N ALA A 27 -6.48 0.92 -8.60
CA ALA A 27 -5.38 1.40 -9.44
C ALA A 27 -5.44 0.78 -10.84
N LEU A 28 -5.60 -0.55 -10.94
CA LEU A 28 -5.71 -1.25 -12.23
C LEU A 28 -7.03 -0.96 -12.95
N GLY A 29 -8.09 -0.68 -12.21
CA GLY A 29 -9.41 -0.32 -12.74
C GLY A 29 -9.57 1.16 -13.06
N SER A 30 -8.53 1.98 -12.87
CA SER A 30 -8.56 3.42 -13.14
C SER A 30 -8.86 3.72 -14.61
N PRO A 31 -9.51 4.87 -14.93
CA PRO A 31 -9.83 5.20 -16.31
C PRO A 31 -8.59 5.20 -17.21
N GLU A 32 -8.77 4.78 -18.45
CA GLU A 32 -7.69 4.73 -19.44
C GLU A 32 -7.00 6.09 -19.55
N GLY A 33 -5.67 6.08 -19.45
CA GLY A 33 -4.85 7.28 -19.55
C GLY A 33 -4.61 8.02 -18.23
N VAL A 34 -5.18 7.57 -17.10
CA VAL A 34 -4.95 8.20 -15.78
C VAL A 34 -3.70 7.63 -15.12
N LEU A 35 -3.70 6.32 -14.85
CA LEU A 35 -2.58 5.61 -14.21
C LEU A 35 -1.94 4.61 -15.20
N ASP A 36 -0.62 4.61 -15.25
CA ASP A 36 0.20 3.55 -15.86
C ASP A 36 0.84 2.74 -14.72
N VAL A 37 0.13 1.68 -14.28
CA VAL A 37 0.61 0.83 -13.19
C VAL A 37 1.76 -0.04 -13.68
N ARG A 38 2.96 0.23 -13.15
CA ARG A 38 4.22 -0.38 -13.57
C ARG A 38 4.50 -1.71 -12.88
N GLY A 39 4.05 -1.84 -11.64
CA GLY A 39 4.29 -3.02 -10.81
C GLY A 39 3.56 -2.91 -9.47
N VAL A 40 3.41 -4.05 -8.80
CA VAL A 40 3.04 -4.15 -7.38
C VAL A 40 4.22 -4.78 -6.65
N VAL A 41 4.75 -4.09 -5.65
CA VAL A 41 5.80 -4.59 -4.76
C VAL A 41 5.14 -5.07 -3.47
N SER A 42 5.54 -6.24 -2.99
CA SER A 42 5.04 -6.76 -1.71
C SER A 42 6.07 -6.57 -0.61
N VAL A 43 5.76 -5.72 0.37
CA VAL A 43 6.63 -5.40 1.52
C VAL A 43 6.18 -6.16 2.77
N HIS A 44 7.12 -6.56 3.61
CA HIS A 44 6.80 -7.25 4.88
C HIS A 44 5.89 -6.43 5.80
N ASN A 45 5.19 -7.13 6.69
CA ASN A 45 4.64 -6.57 7.92
C ASN A 45 4.82 -7.59 9.04
N THR A 46 6.08 -7.75 9.44
CA THR A 46 6.46 -8.77 10.43
C THR A 46 5.86 -8.55 11.82
N THR A 47 5.41 -7.32 12.12
CA THR A 47 4.70 -7.01 13.36
C THR A 47 3.29 -7.58 13.39
N ALA A 48 2.58 -7.55 12.26
CA ALA A 48 1.21 -8.06 12.19
C ALA A 48 1.14 -9.56 11.91
N ASN A 49 1.92 -10.05 10.94
CA ASN A 49 1.79 -11.42 10.41
C ASN A 49 3.06 -12.27 10.54
N GLY A 50 4.10 -11.75 11.21
CA GLY A 50 5.33 -12.49 11.48
C GLY A 50 6.28 -12.62 10.29
N VAL A 51 7.33 -13.42 10.49
CA VAL A 51 8.33 -13.75 9.46
C VAL A 51 7.68 -14.57 8.35
N GLY A 52 7.95 -14.21 7.10
CA GLY A 52 7.33 -14.83 5.92
C GLY A 52 6.05 -14.14 5.44
N SER A 53 5.59 -13.09 6.15
CA SER A 53 4.44 -12.27 5.72
C SER A 53 4.57 -11.76 4.29
N ARG A 54 5.77 -11.37 3.86
CA ARG A 54 6.06 -10.90 2.50
C ARG A 54 5.65 -11.90 1.40
N ASP A 55 5.90 -13.21 1.59
CA ASP A 55 5.52 -14.24 0.60
C ASP A 55 3.99 -14.37 0.50
N MET A 56 3.29 -14.34 1.64
CA MET A 56 1.82 -14.35 1.68
C MET A 56 1.23 -13.13 0.96
N TYR A 57 1.83 -11.95 1.14
CA TYR A 57 1.40 -10.72 0.47
C TYR A 57 1.68 -10.75 -1.03
N GLN A 58 2.78 -11.37 -1.44
CA GLN A 58 3.12 -11.60 -2.84
C GLN A 58 2.06 -12.49 -3.51
N ASP A 59 1.74 -13.64 -2.91
CA ASP A 59 0.73 -14.57 -3.44
C ASP A 59 -0.64 -13.89 -3.58
N GLU A 60 -1.00 -13.03 -2.63
CA GLU A 60 -2.25 -12.29 -2.64
C GLU A 60 -2.25 -11.16 -3.69
N ALA A 61 -1.15 -10.42 -3.83
CA ALA A 61 -1.00 -9.44 -4.90
C ALA A 61 -1.15 -10.07 -6.28
N GLU A 62 -0.48 -11.21 -6.52
CA GLU A 62 -0.60 -11.97 -7.77
C GLU A 62 -2.04 -12.42 -8.04
N ARG A 63 -2.76 -12.87 -7.00
CA ARG A 63 -4.18 -13.24 -7.11
C ARG A 63 -5.03 -12.06 -7.56
N VAL A 64 -4.93 -10.92 -6.89
CA VAL A 64 -5.73 -9.73 -7.20
C VAL A 64 -5.41 -9.20 -8.59
N VAL A 65 -4.13 -9.08 -8.94
CA VAL A 65 -3.67 -8.67 -10.27
C VAL A 65 -4.20 -9.61 -11.34
N GLY A 66 -4.11 -10.94 -11.13
CA GLY A 66 -4.67 -11.95 -12.04
C GLY A 66 -6.18 -11.81 -12.24
N LEU A 67 -6.94 -11.56 -11.17
CA LEU A 67 -8.39 -11.33 -11.23
C LEU A 67 -8.76 -10.01 -11.93
N CYS A 68 -7.84 -9.04 -11.95
CA CYS A 68 -7.98 -7.78 -12.70
C CYS A 68 -7.58 -7.91 -14.18
N GLY A 69 -7.16 -9.08 -14.63
CA GLY A 69 -6.76 -9.34 -16.02
C GLY A 69 -5.24 -9.43 -16.25
N GLY A 70 -4.43 -9.33 -15.18
CA GLY A 70 -2.99 -9.45 -15.24
C GLY A 70 -2.29 -8.26 -15.90
N GLY A 71 -1.13 -8.51 -16.51
CA GLY A 71 -0.40 -7.51 -17.32
C GLY A 71 0.55 -6.59 -16.54
N VAL A 72 0.54 -6.67 -15.20
CA VAL A 72 1.45 -5.94 -14.31
C VAL A 72 2.25 -6.95 -13.49
N PRO A 73 3.58 -6.78 -13.36
CA PRO A 73 4.39 -7.66 -12.53
C PRO A 73 4.12 -7.44 -11.04
N CYS A 74 4.08 -8.54 -10.28
CA CYS A 74 4.17 -8.51 -8.82
C CYS A 74 5.61 -8.88 -8.42
N ILE A 75 6.29 -8.05 -7.64
CA ILE A 75 7.71 -8.21 -7.30
C ILE A 75 7.86 -8.32 -5.78
N PRO A 76 8.62 -9.30 -5.27
CA PRO A 76 8.84 -9.38 -3.84
C PRO A 76 9.78 -8.26 -3.36
N GLY A 77 9.29 -7.47 -2.41
CA GLY A 77 10.00 -6.41 -1.70
C GLY A 77 10.72 -6.93 -0.46
N ALA A 78 11.00 -6.03 0.47
CA ALA A 78 11.77 -6.32 1.67
C ALA A 78 11.06 -7.34 2.57
N GLU A 79 11.80 -8.37 3.01
CA GLU A 79 11.28 -9.45 3.85
C GLU A 79 11.23 -9.13 5.35
N ARG A 80 11.94 -8.08 5.77
CA ARG A 80 12.14 -7.71 7.17
C ARG A 80 12.35 -6.21 7.32
N PRO A 81 12.09 -5.63 8.50
CA PRO A 81 12.34 -4.22 8.74
C PRO A 81 13.83 -3.89 8.66
N MET A 82 14.13 -2.63 8.36
CA MET A 82 15.47 -2.07 8.43
C MET A 82 16.03 -2.20 9.86
N GLU A 83 17.29 -2.60 9.97
CA GLU A 83 17.98 -2.70 11.28
C GLU A 83 18.27 -1.29 11.83
N HIS A 84 18.76 -0.39 10.98
CA HIS A 84 18.98 1.02 11.28
C HIS A 84 18.48 1.91 10.12
N ARG A 85 18.21 3.19 10.40
CA ARG A 85 17.67 4.15 9.40
C ARG A 85 18.69 4.54 8.30
N GLU A 86 19.91 4.05 8.42
CA GLU A 86 21.00 4.21 7.47
C GLU A 86 21.24 2.94 6.62
N ASP A 87 20.63 1.82 6.98
CA ASP A 87 20.81 0.53 6.31
C ASP A 87 19.67 0.27 5.33
N MET A 88 19.98 0.05 4.05
CA MET A 88 18.97 -0.42 3.10
C MET A 88 18.58 -1.88 3.38
N ALA A 89 17.34 -2.24 3.08
CA ALA A 89 16.87 -3.61 3.01
C ALA A 89 16.91 -4.08 1.54
N PRO A 90 17.87 -4.92 1.12
CA PRO A 90 17.95 -5.39 -0.26
C PRO A 90 16.77 -6.30 -0.61
N SER A 91 16.18 -6.09 -1.78
CA SER A 91 15.08 -6.89 -2.31
C SER A 91 15.03 -6.74 -3.84
N SER A 92 14.36 -7.67 -4.53
CA SER A 92 14.05 -7.48 -5.95
C SER A 92 13.10 -6.29 -6.19
N GLY A 93 12.23 -5.99 -5.22
CA GLY A 93 11.37 -4.81 -5.24
C GLY A 93 12.19 -3.52 -5.25
N LEU A 94 13.22 -3.42 -4.43
CA LEU A 94 14.15 -2.30 -4.42
C LEU A 94 14.87 -2.14 -5.77
N GLU A 95 15.38 -3.23 -6.34
CA GLU A 95 16.03 -3.21 -7.66
C GLU A 95 15.06 -2.71 -8.73
N PHE A 96 13.82 -3.23 -8.74
CA PHE A 96 12.76 -2.80 -9.65
C PHE A 96 12.39 -1.32 -9.49
N LEU A 97 12.26 -0.83 -8.25
CA LEU A 97 11.97 0.57 -7.95
C LEU A 97 13.08 1.50 -8.46
N VAL A 98 14.35 1.12 -8.26
CA VAL A 98 15.52 1.87 -8.77
C VAL A 98 15.47 1.94 -10.30
N GLU A 99 15.18 0.82 -10.96
CA GLU A 99 15.07 0.78 -12.43
C GLU A 99 13.93 1.65 -12.96
N GLU A 100 12.72 1.54 -12.40
CA GLU A 100 11.58 2.33 -12.86
C GLU A 100 11.75 3.83 -12.57
N ALA A 101 12.40 4.21 -11.47
CA ALA A 101 12.70 5.60 -11.14
C ALA A 101 13.77 6.22 -12.06
N ARG A 102 14.71 5.41 -12.56
CA ARG A 102 15.71 5.87 -13.56
C ARG A 102 15.13 6.06 -14.96
N ARG A 103 14.00 5.41 -15.27
CA ARG A 103 13.32 5.56 -16.58
C ARG A 103 12.59 6.90 -16.73
N GLY A 104 12.29 7.58 -15.62
CA GLY A 104 11.61 8.86 -15.61
C GLY A 104 10.75 9.04 -14.36
N PRO A 105 9.90 10.09 -14.31
CA PRO A 105 9.02 10.36 -13.19
C PRO A 105 8.23 9.12 -12.77
N LEU A 106 8.23 8.85 -11.46
CA LEU A 106 7.59 7.70 -10.86
C LEU A 106 6.91 8.13 -9.56
N THR A 107 5.64 7.78 -9.44
CA THR A 107 4.89 7.87 -8.20
C THR A 107 4.88 6.51 -7.51
N ILE A 108 5.28 6.45 -6.25
CA ILE A 108 5.17 5.24 -5.43
C ILE A 108 4.02 5.44 -4.45
N ILE A 109 3.04 4.54 -4.51
CA ILE A 109 1.92 4.47 -3.56
C ILE A 109 2.26 3.37 -2.57
N ALA A 110 2.79 3.75 -1.41
CA ALA A 110 3.19 2.84 -0.36
C ALA A 110 2.09 2.74 0.70
N THR A 111 1.47 1.57 0.78
CA THR A 111 0.35 1.27 1.70
C THR A 111 0.73 0.24 2.77
N GLY A 112 1.96 -0.29 2.72
CA GLY A 112 2.58 -1.03 3.81
C GLY A 112 3.70 -0.25 4.54
N PRO A 113 4.58 -0.96 5.27
CA PRO A 113 5.75 -0.36 5.90
C PRO A 113 6.67 0.31 4.87
N ALA A 114 7.23 1.48 5.20
CA ALA A 114 8.01 2.30 4.26
C ALA A 114 9.38 1.71 3.85
N THR A 115 9.61 0.42 4.05
CA THR A 115 10.93 -0.23 4.00
C THR A 115 11.55 -0.18 2.61
N ASP A 116 10.81 -0.55 1.56
CA ASP A 116 11.32 -0.54 0.20
C ASP A 116 11.53 0.90 -0.30
N VAL A 117 10.61 1.83 0.00
CA VAL A 117 10.76 3.26 -0.30
C VAL A 117 11.98 3.88 0.41
N ALA A 118 12.15 3.65 1.71
CA ALA A 118 13.29 4.18 2.46
C ALA A 118 14.61 3.62 1.92
N SER A 119 14.63 2.33 1.55
CA SER A 119 15.76 1.67 0.93
C SER A 119 16.07 2.26 -0.45
N LEU A 120 15.06 2.64 -1.24
CA LEU A 120 15.24 3.33 -2.53
C LEU A 120 15.94 4.68 -2.35
N LEU A 121 15.51 5.50 -1.38
CA LEU A 121 16.11 6.81 -1.13
C LEU A 121 17.57 6.71 -0.65
N LEU A 122 17.95 5.59 -0.04
CA LEU A 122 19.32 5.25 0.34
C LEU A 122 20.15 4.76 -0.84
N ALA A 123 19.61 3.83 -1.62
CA ALA A 123 20.33 3.14 -2.70
C ALA A 123 20.52 4.01 -3.95
N ALA A 124 19.54 4.86 -4.26
CA ALA A 124 19.54 5.71 -5.45
C ALA A 124 19.21 7.17 -5.09
N PRO A 125 20.08 7.86 -4.34
CA PRO A 125 19.84 9.25 -3.97
C PRO A 125 19.71 10.19 -5.17
N ASP A 126 20.21 9.80 -6.33
CA ASP A 126 20.18 10.53 -7.61
C ASP A 126 18.79 10.56 -8.27
N VAL A 127 17.90 9.60 -7.99
CA VAL A 127 16.57 9.55 -8.62
C VAL A 127 15.49 10.34 -7.88
N ARG A 128 15.80 10.91 -6.72
CA ARG A 128 14.83 11.58 -5.83
C ARG A 128 14.04 12.70 -6.50
N GLU A 129 14.65 13.38 -7.45
CA GLU A 129 14.03 14.47 -8.22
C GLU A 129 12.89 13.97 -9.14
N ASN A 130 12.90 12.68 -9.47
CA ASN A 130 11.88 12.02 -10.29
C ASN A 130 10.82 11.31 -9.44
N LEU A 131 10.97 11.29 -8.13
CA LEU A 131 10.12 10.51 -7.23
C LEU A 131 9.06 11.39 -6.57
N ARG A 132 7.82 10.93 -6.68
CA ARG A 132 6.74 11.30 -5.77
C ARG A 132 6.39 10.08 -4.92
N VAL A 133 6.26 10.27 -3.62
CA VAL A 133 5.91 9.19 -2.68
C VAL A 133 4.61 9.57 -1.98
N LEU A 134 3.61 8.70 -2.07
CA LEU A 134 2.44 8.72 -1.22
C LEU A 134 2.64 7.58 -0.22
N TRP A 135 2.67 7.88 1.08
CA TRP A 135 2.85 6.84 2.08
C TRP A 135 1.73 6.88 3.11
N LEU A 136 0.96 5.79 3.18
CA LEU A 136 -0.04 5.57 4.21
C LEU A 136 0.62 5.10 5.50
N GLY A 137 0.81 6.01 6.44
CA GLY A 137 1.44 5.66 7.70
C GLY A 137 1.78 6.83 8.60
N GLY A 138 2.03 6.49 9.86
CA GLY A 138 2.33 7.46 10.92
C GLY A 138 1.12 8.31 11.34
N PHE A 139 1.40 9.53 11.79
CA PHE A 139 0.44 10.37 12.51
C PHE A 139 0.53 11.82 12.04
N GLY A 140 -0.61 12.50 11.98
CA GLY A 140 -0.67 13.91 11.58
C GLY A 140 -0.34 14.90 12.70
N ASP A 141 -0.50 14.49 13.95
CA ASP A 141 -0.25 15.31 15.13
C ASP A 141 0.01 14.47 16.40
N GLU A 142 0.36 15.14 17.50
CA GLU A 142 0.63 14.47 18.78
C GLU A 142 -0.61 13.81 19.40
N GLU A 143 -1.80 14.36 19.16
CA GLU A 143 -3.06 13.81 19.68
C GLU A 143 -3.36 12.45 19.05
N THR A 144 -3.32 12.38 17.72
CA THR A 144 -3.49 11.15 16.95
C THR A 144 -2.42 10.13 17.29
N TYR A 145 -1.16 10.55 17.44
CA TYR A 145 -0.11 9.66 17.94
C TYR A 145 -0.46 9.04 19.30
N ARG A 146 -0.76 9.85 20.31
CA ARG A 146 -1.04 9.36 21.66
C ARG A 146 -2.23 8.39 21.68
N ARG A 147 -3.22 8.62 20.83
CA ARG A 147 -4.45 7.82 20.76
C ARG A 147 -4.30 6.54 19.95
N TYR A 148 -3.62 6.59 18.82
CA TYR A 148 -3.64 5.52 17.80
C TYR A 148 -2.31 4.82 17.57
N ARG A 149 -1.24 5.16 18.32
CA ARG A 149 0.11 4.56 18.14
C ARG A 149 0.20 3.05 18.25
N SER A 150 -0.78 2.37 18.84
CA SER A 150 -0.84 0.90 18.90
C SER A 150 -1.72 0.29 17.80
N MET A 151 -2.39 1.10 17.00
CA MET A 151 -3.30 0.69 15.92
C MET A 151 -2.71 0.95 14.54
N GLU A 152 -1.82 1.93 14.40
CA GLU A 152 -1.11 2.19 13.14
C GLU A 152 -0.11 1.06 12.86
N LEU A 153 -0.33 0.24 11.81
CA LEU A 153 0.45 -0.98 11.59
C LEU A 153 1.74 -0.72 10.79
N ASN A 154 1.71 0.19 9.81
CA ASN A 154 2.79 0.37 8.84
C ASN A 154 4.05 0.99 9.45
N GLY A 155 3.92 2.13 10.12
CA GLY A 155 5.02 2.80 10.82
C GLY A 155 5.53 2.01 12.02
N ARG A 156 4.66 1.25 12.71
CA ARG A 156 5.08 0.32 13.78
C ARG A 156 5.93 -0.83 13.25
N ALA A 157 5.63 -1.33 12.06
CA ALA A 157 6.30 -2.49 11.50
C ALA A 157 7.76 -2.21 11.10
N ASP A 158 8.09 -0.95 10.75
CA ASP A 158 9.47 -0.56 10.49
C ASP A 158 9.75 0.87 10.95
N ILE A 159 10.20 1.01 12.20
CA ILE A 159 10.49 2.32 12.78
C ILE A 159 11.71 2.99 12.13
N ALA A 160 12.67 2.20 11.66
CA ALA A 160 13.87 2.73 11.01
C ALA A 160 13.53 3.31 9.64
N ALA A 161 12.66 2.64 8.88
CA ALA A 161 12.28 3.06 7.54
C ALA A 161 11.53 4.40 7.49
N TRP A 162 10.45 4.59 8.25
CA TRP A 162 9.72 5.87 8.18
C TRP A 162 10.54 7.04 8.74
N ARG A 163 11.47 6.80 9.68
CA ARG A 163 12.46 7.83 10.07
C ARG A 163 13.41 8.14 8.92
N ALA A 164 13.89 7.12 8.23
CA ALA A 164 14.75 7.30 7.06
C ALA A 164 14.07 8.04 5.92
N LEU A 165 12.78 7.75 5.68
CA LEU A 165 11.92 8.44 4.71
C LEU A 165 11.74 9.92 5.07
N LEU A 166 11.32 10.21 6.31
CA LEU A 166 11.05 11.58 6.75
C LEU A 166 12.31 12.46 6.86
N ASP A 167 13.48 11.87 7.15
CA ASP A 167 14.74 12.60 7.26
C ASP A 167 15.37 12.94 5.89
N ARG A 168 14.81 12.45 4.77
CA ARG A 168 15.39 12.61 3.42
C ARG A 168 14.47 13.44 2.51
N PRO A 169 15.03 14.38 1.73
CA PRO A 169 14.22 15.19 0.82
C PRO A 169 13.71 14.33 -0.35
N VAL A 170 12.39 14.30 -0.52
CA VAL A 170 11.64 13.72 -1.65
C VAL A 170 10.28 14.44 -1.73
N ASP A 171 9.60 14.44 -2.87
CA ASP A 171 8.20 14.88 -2.93
C ASP A 171 7.32 13.87 -2.20
N LEU A 172 7.11 14.09 -0.89
CA LEU A 172 6.37 13.22 0.00
C LEU A 172 5.00 13.79 0.32
N LEU A 173 3.96 13.03 -0.01
CA LEU A 173 2.64 13.15 0.62
C LEU A 173 2.51 12.06 1.68
N GLN A 174 2.72 12.42 2.94
CA GLN A 174 2.36 11.54 4.05
C GLN A 174 0.84 11.50 4.19
N VAL A 175 0.27 10.31 4.29
CA VAL A 175 -1.16 10.05 4.48
C VAL A 175 -1.35 9.33 5.83
N PRO A 176 -1.47 10.05 6.95
CA PRO A 176 -1.75 9.42 8.24
C PRO A 176 -3.14 8.76 8.21
N GLY A 177 -3.29 7.59 8.86
CA GLY A 177 -4.58 6.87 8.91
C GLY A 177 -5.72 7.73 9.50
N TRP A 178 -5.40 8.65 10.41
CA TRP A 178 -6.37 9.55 11.03
C TRP A 178 -6.08 11.03 10.74
N PRO A 179 -7.11 11.88 10.56
CA PRO A 179 -8.54 11.54 10.60
C PRO A 179 -9.13 11.19 9.22
N ALA A 180 -8.37 11.31 8.13
CA ALA A 180 -8.93 11.32 6.78
C ALA A 180 -9.21 9.90 6.23
N PRO A 181 -8.22 9.00 6.05
CA PRO A 181 -8.47 7.61 5.62
C PRO A 181 -9.48 6.88 6.51
N ALA A 182 -9.47 7.14 7.83
CA ALA A 182 -10.45 6.62 8.79
C ALA A 182 -11.94 6.88 8.45
N LYS A 183 -12.24 7.81 7.52
CA LYS A 183 -13.60 8.12 7.07
C LYS A 183 -14.05 7.29 5.87
N LEU A 184 -13.16 6.51 5.25
CA LEU A 184 -13.46 5.64 4.12
C LEU A 184 -14.10 4.33 4.59
N VAL A 185 -15.22 4.45 5.31
CA VAL A 185 -15.92 3.32 5.92
C VAL A 185 -16.94 2.74 4.95
N VAL A 186 -16.96 1.42 4.81
CA VAL A 186 -17.98 0.69 4.08
C VAL A 186 -18.69 -0.30 5.00
N ASN A 187 -20.01 -0.42 4.84
CA ASN A 187 -20.76 -1.50 5.46
C ASN A 187 -20.54 -2.79 4.66
N GLY A 188 -19.96 -3.82 5.29
CA GLY A 188 -19.45 -5.00 4.58
C GLY A 188 -20.50 -5.71 3.73
N GLY A 189 -21.67 -6.02 4.30
CA GLY A 189 -22.73 -6.75 3.58
C GLY A 189 -23.34 -5.95 2.42
N SER A 190 -23.71 -4.69 2.65
CA SER A 190 -24.31 -3.87 1.60
C SER A 190 -23.30 -3.48 0.50
N TYR A 191 -22.02 -3.29 0.85
CA TYR A 191 -20.97 -2.99 -0.12
C TYR A 191 -20.58 -4.23 -0.94
N ALA A 192 -20.44 -5.40 -0.31
CA ALA A 192 -20.22 -6.68 -0.99
C ALA A 192 -21.32 -6.99 -2.01
N THR A 193 -22.59 -6.71 -1.68
CA THR A 193 -23.71 -6.85 -2.62
C THR A 193 -23.52 -5.96 -3.86
N LYS A 194 -23.07 -4.70 -3.69
CA LYS A 194 -22.79 -3.78 -4.80
C LYS A 194 -21.62 -4.27 -5.65
N LEU A 195 -20.55 -4.75 -5.03
CA LEU A 195 -19.37 -5.29 -5.71
C LEU A 195 -19.73 -6.48 -6.60
N ARG A 196 -20.51 -7.44 -6.09
CA ARG A 196 -21.00 -8.58 -6.89
C ARG A 196 -21.86 -8.14 -8.07
N GLY A 197 -22.65 -7.08 -7.89
CA GLY A 197 -23.45 -6.47 -8.95
C GLY A 197 -22.64 -5.94 -10.14
N LEU A 198 -21.34 -5.69 -9.98
CA LEU A 198 -20.46 -5.28 -11.08
C LEU A 198 -20.16 -6.41 -12.07
N GLY A 199 -20.36 -7.68 -11.68
CA GLY A 199 -20.16 -8.85 -12.55
C GLY A 199 -18.71 -9.07 -12.99
N ARG A 200 -17.73 -8.52 -12.26
CA ARG A 200 -16.29 -8.67 -12.54
C ARG A 200 -15.64 -9.67 -11.57
N PRO A 201 -14.72 -10.54 -12.02
CA PRO A 201 -14.04 -11.51 -11.14
C PRO A 201 -13.39 -10.88 -9.91
N ALA A 202 -12.59 -9.82 -10.08
CA ALA A 202 -11.97 -9.10 -8.98
C ALA A 202 -13.01 -8.54 -8.00
N ALA A 203 -14.12 -7.96 -8.48
CA ALA A 203 -15.15 -7.42 -7.62
C ALA A 203 -15.88 -8.51 -6.81
N GLY A 204 -16.10 -9.70 -7.40
CA GLY A 204 -16.64 -10.85 -6.68
C GLY A 204 -15.71 -11.30 -5.55
N TYR A 205 -14.41 -11.41 -5.83
CA TYR A 205 -13.42 -11.77 -4.82
C TYR A 205 -13.32 -10.75 -3.68
N LEU A 206 -13.26 -9.45 -4.01
CA LEU A 206 -13.26 -8.37 -3.02
C LEU A 206 -14.51 -8.39 -2.12
N ALA A 207 -15.66 -8.75 -2.68
CA ALA A 207 -16.89 -8.93 -1.90
C ALA A 207 -16.77 -10.07 -0.89
N ASP A 208 -16.18 -11.19 -1.30
CA ASP A 208 -16.03 -12.38 -0.47
C ASP A 208 -15.06 -12.14 0.70
N ILE A 209 -13.89 -11.55 0.45
CA ILE A 209 -12.92 -11.24 1.51
C ILE A 209 -13.46 -10.16 2.47
N LEU A 210 -14.22 -9.18 1.97
CA LEU A 210 -14.83 -8.15 2.80
C LEU A 210 -15.89 -8.73 3.74
N GLU A 211 -16.78 -9.60 3.24
CA GLU A 211 -17.78 -10.26 4.08
C GLU A 211 -17.15 -11.18 5.12
N LEU A 212 -16.07 -11.88 4.74
CA LEU A 212 -15.31 -12.69 5.68
C LEU A 212 -14.69 -11.83 6.77
N TRP A 213 -14.04 -10.72 6.40
CA TRP A 213 -13.41 -9.79 7.33
C TRP A 213 -14.40 -9.26 8.36
N VAL A 214 -15.51 -8.66 7.92
CA VAL A 214 -16.48 -8.07 8.87
C VAL A 214 -17.22 -9.11 9.72
N LYS A 215 -17.18 -10.39 9.34
CA LYS A 215 -17.74 -11.50 10.12
C LYS A 215 -16.77 -12.02 11.16
N GLU A 216 -15.48 -12.11 10.82
CA GLU A 216 -14.45 -12.71 11.69
C GLU A 216 -13.74 -11.67 12.55
N TYR A 217 -13.70 -10.41 12.10
CA TYR A 217 -13.01 -9.32 12.75
C TYR A 217 -13.99 -8.23 13.23
N ALA A 218 -13.99 -8.00 14.54
CA ALA A 218 -14.62 -6.85 15.18
C ALA A 218 -13.59 -6.22 16.12
N GLY A 219 -12.68 -5.44 15.55
CA GLY A 219 -11.56 -4.84 16.26
C GLY A 219 -11.90 -3.47 16.87
N PRO A 220 -10.97 -2.87 17.64
CA PRO A 220 -11.13 -1.51 18.15
C PRO A 220 -10.98 -0.43 17.06
N VAL A 221 -10.59 -0.84 15.85
CA VAL A 221 -10.30 0.02 14.69
C VAL A 221 -11.49 0.03 13.71
N ASP A 222 -11.92 -1.15 13.27
CA ASP A 222 -13.10 -1.31 12.42
C ASP A 222 -14.39 -1.41 13.24
N PRO A 223 -15.43 -0.62 12.93
CA PRO A 223 -16.74 -0.78 13.55
C PRO A 223 -17.38 -2.14 13.21
N GLU A 224 -18.27 -2.63 14.08
CA GLU A 224 -18.96 -3.91 13.87
C GLU A 224 -19.74 -3.93 12.54
N GLY A 225 -19.45 -4.92 11.69
CA GLY A 225 -20.10 -5.05 10.37
C GLY A 225 -19.59 -4.07 9.31
N GLU A 226 -18.58 -3.26 9.62
CA GLU A 226 -17.98 -2.26 8.74
C GLU A 226 -16.47 -2.51 8.57
N LYS A 227 -15.89 -1.93 7.51
CA LYS A 227 -14.45 -1.93 7.28
C LYS A 227 -14.03 -0.55 6.80
N ILE A 228 -12.95 -0.04 7.36
CA ILE A 228 -12.27 1.13 6.84
C ILE A 228 -11.34 0.68 5.70
N LEU A 229 -11.48 1.28 4.51
CA LEU A 229 -10.61 1.04 3.36
C LEU A 229 -9.51 2.11 3.32
N TRP A 230 -8.46 1.93 4.11
CA TRP A 230 -7.40 2.92 4.32
C TRP A 230 -6.65 3.20 3.02
N ASP A 231 -6.22 2.15 2.35
CA ASP A 231 -5.24 2.19 1.26
C ASP A 231 -5.76 2.85 -0.02
N VAL A 232 -7.08 2.76 -0.23
CA VAL A 232 -7.78 3.42 -1.34
C VAL A 232 -7.60 4.95 -1.27
N ALA A 233 -7.36 5.51 -0.08
CA ALA A 233 -7.08 6.94 0.06
C ALA A 233 -5.86 7.39 -0.76
N CYS A 234 -4.80 6.58 -0.81
CA CYS A 234 -3.58 6.93 -1.53
C CYS A 234 -3.75 6.80 -3.05
N VAL A 235 -4.58 5.86 -3.52
CA VAL A 235 -4.89 5.73 -4.95
C VAL A 235 -5.73 6.91 -5.46
N ALA A 236 -6.54 7.52 -4.58
CA ALA A 236 -7.44 8.61 -4.93
C ALA A 236 -6.84 10.03 -4.77
N ALA A 237 -5.64 10.16 -4.20
CA ALA A 237 -5.00 11.43 -3.86
C ALA A 237 -4.19 12.04 -5.01
#